data_AF-A0A5J5LZK0-F1
#
_entry.id   AF-A0A5J5LZK0-F1
#
_cell.length_a   1.000
_cell.length_b   1.000
_cell.length_c   1.000
_cell.angle_alpha   90.00
_cell.angle_beta   90.00
_cell.angle_gamma   90.00
#
_symmetry.space_group_name_H-M   'P 1'
#
loop_
_entity.id
_entity.type
_entity.pdbx_description
1 polymer ?
#
loop_
_entity_poly.entity_id
_entity_poly.type
_entity_poly.pdbx_seq_one_letter_code
_entity_poly.pdbx_strand_id
1 'polypeptide(L)'
;MSLEGKTCEEISKILCVKQSFIYYWRNIFKIKGIEGIRIGYKGSIGYLTDDQTHEVIGWLKAKSYWNMDELIDYISKHYTVIYKSKQSYYHLFSMAKISWKKSQKSNSKFDQDLVEKKKKEIQKVLAENKDEIEFPPSLSHV
;
A
#
# COMPACT_ATOMS: atom_id res chain seq x y z
N MET A 1 -26.76 33.66 -17.52
CA MET A 1 -28.17 33.70 -17.10
C MET A 1 -28.46 34.69 -15.98
N SER A 2 -27.94 34.54 -14.75
CA SER A 2 -28.19 35.56 -13.70
C SER A 2 -27.59 36.94 -14.00
N LEU A 3 -26.58 37.03 -14.87
CA LEU A 3 -26.01 38.29 -15.37
C LEU A 3 -26.79 38.85 -16.58
N GLU A 4 -27.74 38.09 -17.13
CA GLU A 4 -28.68 38.51 -18.19
C GLU A 4 -30.02 38.99 -17.60
N GLY A 5 -30.07 39.32 -16.30
CA GLY A 5 -31.28 39.77 -15.60
C GLY A 5 -32.32 38.67 -15.26
N LYS A 6 -32.14 37.43 -15.72
CA LYS A 6 -33.09 36.33 -15.50
C LYS A 6 -33.31 36.01 -14.01
N THR A 7 -34.56 35.85 -13.63
CA THR A 7 -35.01 35.47 -12.29
C THR A 7 -34.62 34.02 -11.94
N CYS A 8 -34.60 33.70 -10.63
CA CYS A 8 -34.38 32.31 -10.19
C CYS A 8 -35.48 31.36 -10.70
N GLU A 9 -36.69 31.85 -10.95
CA GLU A 9 -37.82 31.04 -11.42
C GLU A 9 -37.66 30.65 -12.90
N GLU A 10 -37.26 31.58 -13.75
CA GLU A 10 -36.95 31.31 -15.16
C GLU A 10 -35.77 30.34 -15.28
N ILE A 11 -34.71 30.55 -14.49
CA ILE A 11 -33.55 29.63 -14.45
C ILE A 11 -33.98 28.23 -13.95
N SER A 12 -34.90 28.15 -12.99
CA SER A 12 -35.47 26.89 -12.48
C SER A 12 -36.24 26.13 -13.56
N LYS A 13 -37.04 26.85 -14.36
CA LYS A 13 -37.79 26.28 -15.50
C LYS A 13 -36.86 25.84 -16.64
N ILE A 14 -35.86 26.66 -16.99
CA ILE A 14 -34.91 26.38 -18.08
C ILE A 14 -34.02 25.16 -17.77
N LEU A 15 -33.55 25.03 -16.53
CA LEU A 15 -32.63 23.98 -16.12
C LEU A 15 -33.32 22.75 -15.49
N CYS A 16 -34.65 22.77 -15.33
CA CYS A 16 -35.43 21.74 -14.64
C CYS A 16 -34.93 21.39 -13.22
N VAL A 17 -34.34 22.35 -12.51
CA VAL A 17 -33.86 22.20 -11.12
C VAL A 17 -34.73 22.98 -10.15
N LYS A 18 -34.79 22.54 -8.88
CA LYS A 18 -35.52 23.25 -7.81
C LYS A 18 -34.92 24.64 -7.58
N GLN A 19 -35.77 25.65 -7.36
CA GLN A 19 -35.31 27.02 -7.06
C GLN A 19 -34.33 27.09 -5.87
N SER A 20 -34.51 26.23 -4.86
CA SER A 20 -33.61 26.12 -3.70
C SER A 20 -32.18 25.71 -4.07
N PHE A 21 -32.01 24.87 -5.10
CA PHE A 21 -30.69 24.50 -5.62
C PHE A 21 -29.98 25.70 -6.25
N ILE A 22 -30.72 26.50 -7.03
CA ILE A 22 -30.20 27.75 -7.61
C ILE A 22 -29.82 28.74 -6.52
N TYR A 23 -30.67 28.92 -5.49
CA TYR A 23 -30.38 29.81 -4.37
C TYR A 23 -29.13 29.38 -3.61
N TYR A 24 -28.98 28.09 -3.31
CA TYR A 24 -27.82 27.51 -2.64
C TYR A 24 -26.52 27.81 -3.39
N TRP A 25 -26.43 27.46 -4.69
CA TRP A 25 -25.23 27.72 -5.48
C TRP A 25 -24.97 29.21 -5.73
N ARG A 26 -26.01 30.02 -5.89
CA ARG A 26 -25.89 31.48 -6.00
C ARG A 26 -25.31 32.10 -4.72
N ASN A 27 -25.69 31.60 -3.55
CA ASN A 27 -25.15 32.05 -2.28
C ASN A 27 -23.69 31.60 -2.08
N ILE A 28 -23.38 30.34 -2.40
CA ILE A 28 -22.01 29.83 -2.38
C ILE A 28 -21.08 30.63 -3.30
N PHE A 29 -21.52 30.94 -4.53
CA PHE A 29 -20.76 31.77 -5.46
C PHE A 29 -20.55 33.20 -4.94
N LYS A 30 -21.56 33.82 -4.31
CA LYS A 30 -21.40 35.14 -3.68
C LYS A 30 -20.35 35.16 -2.57
N ILE A 31 -20.23 34.08 -1.80
CA ILE A 31 -19.33 34.00 -0.63
C ILE A 31 -17.92 33.56 -1.02
N LYS A 32 -17.80 32.59 -1.95
CA LYS A 32 -16.53 31.89 -2.26
C LYS A 32 -16.06 32.06 -3.72
N GLY A 33 -16.78 32.83 -4.53
CA GLY A 33 -16.49 32.98 -5.96
C GLY A 33 -16.47 31.64 -6.70
N ILE A 34 -15.57 31.52 -7.67
CA ILE A 34 -15.40 30.33 -8.53
C ILE A 34 -14.98 29.10 -7.69
N GLU A 35 -14.12 29.26 -6.68
CA GLU A 35 -13.72 28.15 -5.80
C GLU A 35 -14.90 27.59 -4.97
N GLY A 36 -15.97 28.36 -4.80
CA GLY A 36 -17.23 27.86 -4.24
C GLY A 36 -17.97 26.87 -5.14
N ILE A 37 -17.91 27.07 -6.45
CA ILE A 37 -18.56 26.20 -7.46
C ILE A 37 -17.68 24.97 -7.77
N ARG A 38 -16.37 25.07 -7.58
CA ARG A 38 -15.41 24.00 -7.83
C ARG A 38 -15.77 22.75 -7.02
N ILE A 39 -15.77 21.59 -7.67
CA ILE A 39 -16.03 20.30 -7.03
C ILE A 39 -14.90 20.01 -6.03
N GLY A 40 -15.19 20.18 -4.74
CA GLY A 40 -14.27 19.87 -3.63
C GLY A 40 -14.18 18.38 -3.29
N TYR A 41 -14.96 17.52 -3.95
CA TYR A 41 -14.93 16.08 -3.75
C TYR A 41 -13.68 15.48 -4.41
N LYS A 42 -12.64 15.23 -3.61
CA LYS A 42 -11.35 14.66 -4.04
C LYS A 42 -11.39 13.14 -4.33
N GLY A 43 -12.59 12.54 -4.41
CA GLY A 43 -12.79 11.10 -4.42
C GLY A 43 -12.64 10.49 -3.02
N SER A 44 -12.96 9.19 -2.91
CA SER A 44 -12.45 8.37 -1.81
C SER A 44 -11.03 7.93 -2.14
N ILE A 45 -10.13 7.94 -1.14
CA ILE A 45 -8.77 7.41 -1.29
C ILE A 45 -8.87 5.88 -1.30
N GLY A 46 -9.13 5.31 -2.47
CA GLY A 46 -9.29 3.86 -2.64
C GLY A 46 -7.98 3.08 -2.59
N TYR A 47 -6.85 3.78 -2.73
CA TYR A 47 -5.50 3.21 -2.75
C TYR A 47 -4.52 4.17 -2.06
N LEU A 48 -3.51 3.60 -1.39
CA LEU A 48 -2.34 4.34 -0.89
C LEU A 48 -1.64 5.09 -2.04
N THR A 49 -1.08 6.25 -1.74
CA THR A 49 -0.15 6.93 -2.66
C THR A 49 1.18 6.18 -2.75
N ASP A 50 2.03 6.56 -3.69
CA ASP A 50 3.34 5.93 -3.86
C ASP A 50 4.24 6.10 -2.61
N ASP A 51 4.26 7.31 -2.02
CA ASP A 51 4.98 7.59 -0.77
C ASP A 51 4.46 6.74 0.40
N GLN A 52 3.13 6.67 0.58
CA GLN A 52 2.50 5.86 1.61
C GLN A 52 2.75 4.36 1.40
N THR A 53 2.83 3.93 0.14
CA THR A 53 3.17 2.55 -0.23
C THR A 53 4.62 2.25 0.15
N HIS A 54 5.55 3.17 -0.09
CA HIS A 54 6.94 3.05 0.36
C HIS A 54 7.07 3.03 1.89
N GLU A 55 6.32 3.87 2.62
CA GLU A 55 6.28 3.86 4.08
C GLU A 55 5.74 2.53 4.63
N VAL A 56 4.61 2.04 4.10
CA VAL A 56 4.07 0.72 4.45
C VAL A 56 5.06 -0.39 4.10
N ILE A 57 5.81 -0.29 3.00
CA ILE A 57 6.85 -1.25 2.61
C ILE A 57 8.10 -1.19 3.51
N GLY A 58 8.36 -0.08 4.17
CA GLY A 58 9.45 0.11 5.15
C GLY A 58 9.05 -0.21 6.60
N TRP A 59 7.76 -0.12 6.93
CA TRP A 59 7.16 -0.71 8.12
C TRP A 59 7.00 -2.23 7.99
N LEU A 60 6.67 -2.70 6.78
CA LEU A 60 7.05 -4.03 6.29
C LEU A 60 8.60 -4.14 6.25
N LYS A 61 9.15 -5.36 6.24
CA LYS A 61 10.60 -5.68 6.43
C LYS A 61 11.19 -5.35 7.81
N ALA A 62 10.90 -4.19 8.42
CA ALA A 62 11.49 -3.79 9.72
C ALA A 62 11.02 -4.68 10.89
N LYS A 63 9.84 -5.29 10.77
CA LYS A 63 9.30 -6.26 11.73
C LYS A 63 9.77 -7.68 11.43
N SER A 64 9.84 -8.52 12.46
CA SER A 64 10.19 -9.94 12.35
C SER A 64 9.00 -10.87 12.05
N TYR A 65 7.76 -10.41 12.22
CA TYR A 65 6.55 -11.18 12.04
C TYR A 65 5.44 -10.35 11.38
N TRP A 66 4.58 -11.01 10.59
CA TRP A 66 3.56 -10.38 9.77
C TRP A 66 2.21 -11.07 9.96
N ASN A 67 1.17 -10.28 10.25
CA ASN A 67 -0.22 -10.72 10.17
C ASN A 67 -0.98 -9.87 9.14
N MET A 68 -1.84 -10.51 8.33
CA MET A 68 -2.70 -9.82 7.38
C MET A 68 -3.70 -8.89 8.09
N ASP A 69 -4.28 -9.33 9.21
CA ASP A 69 -5.26 -8.50 9.94
C ASP A 69 -4.59 -7.25 10.52
N GLU A 70 -3.35 -7.37 10.99
CA GLU A 70 -2.57 -6.23 11.49
C GLU A 70 -2.17 -5.24 10.37
N LEU A 71 -1.86 -5.73 9.18
CA LEU A 71 -1.61 -4.88 8.01
C LEU A 71 -2.89 -4.11 7.60
N ILE A 72 -4.06 -4.76 7.62
CA ILE A 72 -5.35 -4.13 7.36
C ILE A 72 -5.61 -3.02 8.39
N ASP A 73 -5.40 -3.33 9.67
CA ASP A 73 -5.65 -2.41 10.78
C ASP A 73 -4.69 -1.21 10.77
N TYR A 74 -3.41 -1.41 10.43
CA TYR A 74 -2.41 -0.36 10.23
C TYR A 74 -2.79 0.60 9.10
N ILE A 75 -3.12 0.04 7.92
CA ILE A 75 -3.47 0.84 6.73
C ILE A 75 -4.77 1.63 6.97
N SER A 76 -5.76 1.00 7.62
CA SER A 76 -7.02 1.63 8.00
C SER A 76 -6.81 2.80 8.97
N LYS A 77 -6.03 2.60 10.03
CA LYS A 77 -5.77 3.62 11.06
C LYS A 77 -4.91 4.79 10.58
N HIS A 78 -3.87 4.53 9.79
CA HIS A 78 -2.92 5.58 9.38
C HIS A 78 -3.37 6.33 8.11
N TYR A 79 -4.08 5.67 7.19
CA TYR A 79 -4.39 6.24 5.88
C TYR A 79 -5.88 6.28 5.53
N THR A 80 -6.76 5.70 6.36
CA THR A 80 -8.21 5.55 6.08
C THR A 80 -8.49 4.78 4.79
N VAL A 81 -7.53 3.99 4.31
CA VAL A 81 -7.67 3.17 3.11
C VAL A 81 -8.12 1.76 3.52
N ILE A 82 -9.16 1.25 2.86
CA ILE A 82 -9.63 -0.13 3.05
C ILE A 82 -9.80 -0.76 1.67
N TYR A 83 -8.87 -1.64 1.29
CA TYR A 83 -8.99 -2.35 0.00
C TYR A 83 -10.13 -3.37 0.05
N LYS A 84 -10.96 -3.37 -1.00
CA LYS A 84 -12.06 -4.33 -1.20
C LYS A 84 -11.58 -5.78 -1.39
N SER A 85 -10.33 -5.98 -1.84
CA SER A 85 -9.78 -7.31 -2.17
C SER A 85 -8.57 -7.64 -1.30
N LYS A 86 -8.50 -8.90 -0.82
CA LYS A 86 -7.30 -9.44 -0.14
C LYS A 86 -6.06 -9.42 -1.03
N GLN A 87 -6.23 -9.44 -2.36
CA GLN A 87 -5.11 -9.39 -3.31
C GLN A 87 -4.31 -8.08 -3.25
N SER A 88 -4.97 -6.95 -2.93
CA SER A 88 -4.27 -5.66 -2.76
C SER A 88 -3.28 -5.70 -1.59
N TYR A 89 -3.62 -6.38 -0.49
CA TYR A 89 -2.71 -6.57 0.65
C TYR A 89 -1.59 -7.59 0.33
N TYR A 90 -1.88 -8.64 -0.43
CA TYR A 90 -0.84 -9.57 -0.92
C TYR A 90 0.15 -8.88 -1.86
N HIS A 91 -0.29 -7.90 -2.65
CA HIS A 91 0.60 -7.09 -3.49
C HIS A 91 1.62 -6.31 -2.63
N LEU A 92 1.19 -5.70 -1.52
CA LEU A 92 2.10 -5.01 -0.59
C LEU A 92 3.15 -5.94 0.01
N PHE A 93 2.77 -7.15 0.43
CA PHE A 93 3.73 -8.17 0.87
C PHE A 93 4.73 -8.55 -0.24
N SER A 94 4.26 -8.72 -1.47
CA SER A 94 5.10 -9.00 -2.64
C SER A 94 6.11 -7.88 -2.91
N MET A 95 5.67 -6.61 -2.89
CA MET A 95 6.55 -5.44 -3.06
C MET A 95 7.58 -5.33 -1.93
N ALA A 96 7.22 -5.72 -0.70
CA ALA A 96 8.16 -5.81 0.42
C ALA A 96 9.14 -6.99 0.33
N LYS A 97 9.07 -7.82 -0.73
CA LYS A 97 9.78 -9.10 -0.90
C LYS A 97 9.46 -10.14 0.17
N ILE A 98 8.31 -10.00 0.85
CA ILE A 98 7.84 -10.95 1.85
C ILE A 98 7.07 -12.05 1.12
N SER A 99 7.67 -13.25 1.03
CA SER A 99 6.97 -14.43 0.53
C SER A 99 5.90 -14.85 1.54
N TRP A 100 4.63 -14.55 1.26
CA TRP A 100 3.49 -15.03 2.04
C TRP A 100 3.31 -16.54 1.84
N LYS A 101 4.12 -17.34 2.54
CA LYS A 101 3.86 -18.76 2.77
C LYS A 101 3.14 -18.88 4.10
N LYS A 102 1.93 -19.43 4.08
CA LYS A 102 1.17 -19.78 5.29
C LYS A 102 2.04 -20.68 6.18
N SER A 103 2.50 -20.15 7.31
CA SER A 103 3.39 -20.87 8.22
C SER A 103 2.67 -22.10 8.77
N GLN A 104 3.13 -23.29 8.41
CA GLN A 104 2.71 -24.52 9.10
C GLN A 104 3.35 -24.54 10.49
N LYS A 105 2.54 -24.83 11.51
CA LYS A 105 2.95 -24.78 12.94
C LYS A 105 4.10 -25.75 13.27
N SER A 106 4.30 -26.78 12.44
CA SER A 106 5.55 -27.51 12.30
C SER A 106 5.78 -27.82 10.82
N ASN A 107 7.04 -28.05 10.44
CA ASN A 107 7.33 -28.78 9.22
C ASN A 107 6.92 -30.26 9.46
N SER A 108 5.89 -30.76 8.78
CA SER A 108 5.46 -32.16 8.95
C SER A 108 6.44 -33.18 8.36
N LYS A 109 7.52 -32.70 7.72
CA LYS A 109 8.70 -33.45 7.28
C LYS A 109 9.95 -33.02 8.06
N PHE A 110 9.79 -32.58 9.32
CA PHE A 110 10.93 -32.32 10.20
C PHE A 110 11.50 -33.65 10.67
N ASP A 111 12.51 -34.10 9.94
CA ASP A 111 13.35 -35.23 10.27
C ASP A 111 14.64 -34.67 10.89
N GLN A 112 14.84 -34.95 12.18
CA GLN A 112 15.96 -34.40 12.95
C GLN A 112 17.29 -34.99 12.47
N ASP A 113 17.31 -36.27 12.10
CA ASP A 113 18.51 -36.97 11.60
C ASP A 113 18.97 -36.39 10.26
N LEU A 114 18.04 -36.05 9.36
CA LEU A 114 18.37 -35.37 8.10
C LEU A 114 18.94 -33.96 8.32
N VAL A 115 18.45 -33.22 9.32
CA VAL A 115 18.98 -31.90 9.67
C VAL A 115 20.37 -31.99 10.27
N GLU A 116 20.62 -32.95 11.17
CA GLU A 116 21.93 -33.16 11.77
C GLU A 116 22.97 -33.69 10.76
N LYS A 117 22.57 -34.60 9.86
CA LYS A 117 23.42 -35.07 8.77
C LYS A 117 23.84 -33.92 7.86
N LYS A 118 22.90 -33.07 7.41
CA LYS A 118 23.22 -31.90 6.60
C LYS A 118 24.09 -30.88 7.33
N LYS A 119 23.90 -30.67 8.63
CA LYS A 119 24.79 -29.80 9.42
C LYS A 119 26.24 -30.32 9.44
N LYS A 120 26.43 -31.62 9.67
CA LYS A 120 27.76 -32.27 9.65
C LYS A 120 28.41 -32.20 8.26
N GLU A 121 27.63 -32.42 7.21
CA GLU A 121 28.06 -32.33 5.81
C GLU A 121 28.48 -30.90 5.43
N ILE A 122 27.69 -29.88 5.79
CA ILE A 122 28.04 -28.47 5.59
C ILE A 122 29.28 -28.08 6.41
N GLN A 123 29.42 -28.54 7.65
CA GLN A 123 30.62 -28.29 8.45
C GLN A 123 31.87 -28.94 7.85
N LYS A 124 31.74 -30.14 7.27
CA LYS A 124 32.83 -30.83 6.56
C LYS A 124 33.26 -30.07 5.30
N VAL A 125 32.31 -29.69 4.45
CA VAL A 125 32.57 -28.88 3.25
C VAL A 125 33.18 -27.52 3.61
N LEU A 126 32.69 -26.86 4.67
CA LEU A 126 33.28 -25.61 5.15
C LEU A 126 34.72 -25.81 5.65
N ALA A 127 35.03 -26.92 6.34
CA ALA A 127 36.37 -27.22 6.80
C ALA A 127 37.33 -27.59 5.65
N GLU A 128 36.86 -28.32 4.65
CA GLU A 128 37.65 -28.72 3.47
C GLU A 128 37.99 -27.54 2.54
N ASN A 129 37.16 -26.49 2.53
CA ASN A 129 37.40 -25.28 1.71
C ASN A 129 37.93 -24.09 2.54
N LYS A 130 38.38 -24.29 3.78
CA LYS A 130 38.94 -23.19 4.62
C LYS A 130 40.14 -22.51 3.97
N ASP A 131 41.03 -23.31 3.40
CA ASP A 131 42.29 -22.83 2.84
C ASP A 131 42.09 -21.90 1.62
N GLU A 132 41.01 -22.11 0.85
CA GLU A 132 40.62 -21.21 -0.27
C GLU A 132 39.89 -19.93 0.19
N ILE A 133 39.23 -19.96 1.35
CA ILE A 133 38.47 -18.82 1.90
C ILE A 133 39.39 -17.84 2.64
N GLU A 134 40.44 -18.34 3.31
CA GLU A 134 41.35 -17.51 4.12
C GLU A 134 42.50 -16.91 3.29
N PHE A 135 42.90 -17.56 2.19
CA PHE A 135 43.83 -17.03 1.19
C PHE A 135 43.17 -16.96 -0.19
N PRO A 136 42.42 -15.88 -0.51
CA PRO A 136 41.96 -15.66 -1.88
C PRO A 136 43.18 -15.63 -2.80
N PRO A 137 43.21 -16.38 -3.91
CA PRO A 137 44.36 -16.42 -4.79
C PRO A 137 44.66 -15.01 -5.28
N SER A 138 45.86 -14.52 -4.92
CA SER A 138 46.35 -13.20 -5.33
C SER A 138 46.19 -13.06 -6.84
N LEU A 139 45.61 -11.95 -7.30
CA LEU A 139 45.47 -11.62 -8.72
C LEU A 139 46.84 -11.49 -9.38
N SER A 140 47.41 -12.62 -9.78
CA SER A 140 48.59 -12.74 -10.61
C SER A 140 48.16 -13.23 -11.99
N HIS A 141 47.85 -12.28 -12.87
CA HIS A 141 48.57 -12.19 -14.15
C HIS A 141 48.50 -10.74 -14.66
N VAL A 142 49.67 -10.25 -15.04
CA VAL A 142 49.91 -9.08 -15.89
C VAL A 142 49.82 -9.54 -17.35
#